data_AF-A0AAW0CZ19-F1
#
_entry.id   AF-A0AAW0CZ19-F1
#
_cell.length_a   1.000
_cell.length_b   1.000
_cell.length_c   1.000
_cell.angle_alpha   90.00
_cell.angle_beta   90.00
_cell.angle_gamma   90.00
#
_symmetry.space_group_name_H-M   'P 1'
#
loop_
_entity.id
_entity.type
_entity.pdbx_description
1 polymer ?
#
loop_
_entity_poly.entity_id
_entity_poly.type
_entity_poly.pdbx_seq_one_letter_code
_entity_poly.pdbx_strand_id
1 'polypeptide(L)'
;MFYLHRMKLSLNTVILALALGANALVGSSWSMTNVPSTGITEITFPIAILEADHISGYYFAQQFAFTGTTDIGYTGLQPRPDSNGKSVLHAAFSSFIAGTTSTDSNCSDGADGGAGVSCSVEWNGVYGRTYNLEVVYQVWSGHWVGTIVDTVTHARVHIGSYKLPSGVGGITSSQVGFVEWYPWNGGEPADHCAKLPYQKTFFGNPTTTHWGSKGTVDLPYEYGDCKGQVDLSAHKVDGGVQVNCAAVRVPGSDWRGENGPGFNAELPRNLVLSAQSQLLTPLVAV
;
A
#
# COMPACT_ATOMS: atom_id res chain seq x y z
N MET A 1 -53.67 -20.68 -20.13
CA MET A 1 -52.40 -20.72 -20.88
C MET A 1 -51.39 -19.95 -20.05
N PHE A 2 -50.62 -20.65 -19.21
CA PHE A 2 -49.66 -20.05 -18.27
C PHE A 2 -48.26 -20.00 -18.91
N TYR A 3 -47.67 -18.81 -19.00
CA TYR A 3 -46.31 -18.61 -19.51
C TYR A 3 -45.31 -18.65 -18.33
N LEU A 4 -44.59 -19.75 -18.18
CA LEU A 4 -43.41 -19.81 -17.31
C LEU A 4 -42.21 -19.18 -18.04
N HIS A 5 -41.72 -18.04 -17.54
CA HIS A 5 -40.40 -17.53 -17.91
C HIS A 5 -39.32 -18.28 -17.11
N ARG A 6 -38.50 -19.06 -17.81
CA ARG A 6 -37.26 -19.62 -17.25
C ARG A 6 -36.23 -18.50 -17.09
N MET A 7 -35.94 -18.11 -15.85
CA MET A 7 -34.74 -17.35 -15.50
C MET A 7 -33.50 -18.19 -15.84
N LYS A 8 -32.72 -17.74 -16.83
CA LYS A 8 -31.36 -18.25 -17.04
C LYS A 8 -30.44 -17.50 -16.07
N LEU A 9 -30.01 -18.16 -15.00
CA LEU A 9 -28.86 -17.69 -14.22
C LEU A 9 -27.61 -17.86 -15.10
N SER A 10 -27.10 -16.75 -15.63
CA SER A 10 -25.77 -16.68 -16.22
C SER A 10 -24.76 -16.62 -15.08
N LEU A 11 -24.05 -17.73 -14.85
CA LEU A 11 -22.93 -17.79 -13.93
C LEU A 11 -21.76 -17.04 -14.59
N ASN A 12 -21.64 -15.73 -14.34
CA ASN A 12 -20.49 -14.95 -14.80
C ASN A 12 -19.30 -15.28 -13.90
N THR A 13 -18.53 -16.30 -14.27
CA THR A 13 -17.20 -16.55 -13.71
C THR A 13 -16.30 -15.38 -14.13
N VAL A 14 -16.01 -14.48 -13.21
CA VAL A 14 -14.95 -13.47 -13.38
C VAL A 14 -13.63 -14.22 -13.39
N ILE A 15 -13.08 -14.45 -14.57
CA ILE A 15 -11.69 -14.87 -14.71
C ILE A 15 -10.85 -13.65 -14.36
N LEU A 16 -10.22 -13.69 -13.18
CA LEU A 16 -9.20 -12.73 -12.79
C LEU A 16 -8.04 -12.91 -13.77
N ALA A 17 -7.94 -12.02 -14.76
CA ALA A 17 -6.76 -11.92 -15.59
C ALA A 17 -5.62 -11.45 -14.68
N LEU A 18 -4.87 -12.41 -14.14
CA LEU A 18 -3.56 -12.16 -13.57
C LEU A 18 -2.73 -11.54 -14.69
N ALA A 19 -2.45 -10.23 -14.56
CA ALA A 19 -1.48 -9.56 -15.40
C ALA A 19 -0.20 -10.42 -15.43
N LEU A 20 0.28 -10.66 -16.65
CA LEU A 20 1.44 -11.48 -16.95
C LEU A 20 2.62 -11.11 -16.04
N GLY A 21 3.13 -12.08 -15.29
CA GLY A 21 4.48 -12.02 -14.72
C GLY A 21 4.69 -11.10 -13.52
N ALA A 22 3.66 -10.71 -12.79
CA ALA A 22 3.88 -10.13 -11.46
C ALA A 22 4.37 -11.22 -10.51
N ASN A 23 5.70 -11.44 -10.48
CA ASN A 23 6.33 -11.97 -9.29
C ASN A 23 5.97 -10.96 -8.20
N ALA A 24 5.26 -11.37 -7.17
CA ALA A 24 4.95 -10.53 -6.03
C ALA A 24 4.79 -11.43 -4.82
N LEU A 25 5.32 -10.95 -3.70
CA LEU A 25 5.63 -11.78 -2.55
C LEU A 25 4.37 -12.08 -1.76
N VAL A 26 3.57 -11.04 -1.55
CA VAL A 26 2.43 -11.07 -0.65
C VAL A 26 1.29 -10.30 -1.30
N GLY A 27 0.11 -10.91 -1.38
CA GLY A 27 -1.11 -10.29 -1.86
C GLY A 27 -2.07 -10.06 -0.70
N SER A 28 -2.85 -8.98 -0.74
CA SER A 28 -3.85 -8.67 0.28
C SER A 28 -5.06 -8.02 -0.39
N SER A 29 -6.14 -8.77 -0.51
CA SER A 29 -7.38 -8.27 -1.13
C SER A 29 -8.00 -7.16 -0.28
N TRP A 30 -8.64 -6.19 -0.93
CA TRP A 30 -9.56 -5.27 -0.27
C TRP A 30 -10.92 -5.29 -0.96
N SER A 31 -11.95 -4.98 -0.20
CA SER A 31 -13.31 -4.83 -0.71
C SER A 31 -14.02 -3.68 -0.02
N MET A 32 -15.10 -3.20 -0.64
CA MET A 32 -15.91 -2.10 -0.17
C MET A 32 -17.39 -2.38 -0.43
N THR A 33 -18.21 -2.20 0.60
CA THR A 33 -19.67 -2.35 0.49
C THR A 33 -20.33 -1.12 -0.12
N ASN A 34 -21.57 -1.28 -0.58
CA ASN A 34 -22.44 -0.19 -1.04
C ASN A 34 -21.83 0.68 -2.15
N VAL A 35 -21.02 0.09 -3.02
CA VAL A 35 -20.45 0.78 -4.19
C VAL A 35 -21.48 0.82 -5.32
N PRO A 36 -21.75 1.99 -5.92
CA PRO A 36 -22.65 2.10 -7.07
C PRO A 36 -22.19 1.28 -8.26
N SER A 37 -23.11 0.88 -9.14
CA SER A 37 -22.77 0.16 -10.39
C SER A 37 -21.91 0.97 -11.35
N THR A 38 -21.93 2.30 -11.22
CA THR A 38 -21.05 3.24 -11.94
C THR A 38 -19.66 3.37 -11.31
N GLY A 39 -19.43 2.72 -10.16
CA GLY A 39 -18.24 2.89 -9.32
C GLY A 39 -18.25 4.16 -8.47
N ILE A 40 -17.31 4.23 -7.53
CA ILE A 40 -17.03 5.43 -6.72
C ILE A 40 -16.03 6.35 -7.44
N THR A 41 -16.07 7.63 -7.09
CA THR A 41 -15.22 8.67 -7.70
C THR A 41 -14.05 9.05 -6.82
N GLU A 42 -13.97 8.53 -5.59
CA GLU A 42 -12.76 8.59 -4.80
C GLU A 42 -12.61 7.38 -3.89
N ILE A 43 -11.37 7.09 -3.55
CA ILE A 43 -10.99 6.09 -2.56
C ILE A 43 -9.70 6.54 -1.88
N THR A 44 -9.55 6.23 -0.61
CA THR A 44 -8.34 6.49 0.16
C THR A 44 -7.78 5.19 0.70
N PHE A 45 -6.49 4.97 0.49
CA PHE A 45 -5.74 3.83 1.02
C PHE A 45 -4.74 4.29 2.09
N PRO A 46 -4.98 4.02 3.38
CA PRO A 46 -3.97 4.27 4.41
C PRO A 46 -2.85 3.23 4.31
N ILE A 47 -1.59 3.68 4.20
CA ILE A 47 -0.41 2.82 4.17
C ILE A 47 0.64 3.38 5.12
N ALA A 48 1.31 2.51 5.89
CA ALA A 48 2.48 2.88 6.68
C ALA A 48 3.61 1.86 6.46
N ILE A 49 4.80 2.34 6.12
CA ILE A 49 6.02 1.53 6.17
C ILE A 49 6.53 1.62 7.59
N LEU A 50 6.27 0.59 8.40
CA LEU A 50 6.55 0.60 9.83
C LEU A 50 8.03 0.37 10.09
N GLU A 51 8.60 -0.62 9.42
CA GLU A 51 10.02 -0.98 9.48
C GLU A 51 10.42 -1.53 8.10
N ALA A 52 11.46 -0.97 7.48
CA ALA A 52 12.11 -1.54 6.29
C ALA A 52 13.46 -0.86 6.12
N ASP A 53 14.38 -1.51 5.42
CA ASP A 53 15.64 -0.88 5.04
C ASP A 53 15.38 0.33 4.13
N HIS A 54 16.20 1.37 4.28
CA HIS A 54 16.14 2.58 3.45
C HIS A 54 16.90 2.30 2.15
N ILE A 55 16.34 1.42 1.32
CA ILE A 55 16.90 0.96 0.06
C ILE A 55 15.79 0.94 -0.99
N SER A 56 16.19 0.96 -2.27
CA SER A 56 15.23 0.67 -3.34
C SER A 56 14.95 -0.83 -3.42
N GLY A 57 13.71 -1.20 -3.73
CA GLY A 57 13.36 -2.58 -4.10
C GLY A 57 11.96 -3.01 -3.67
N TYR A 58 11.51 -2.58 -2.49
CA TYR A 58 10.14 -2.86 -2.06
C TYR A 58 9.12 -1.91 -2.66
N TYR A 59 7.96 -2.45 -3.02
CA TYR A 59 6.76 -1.68 -3.33
C TYR A 59 5.55 -2.20 -2.55
N PHE A 60 4.94 -1.30 -1.78
CA PHE A 60 3.75 -1.56 -0.97
C PHE A 60 2.57 -0.81 -1.58
N ALA A 61 1.66 -1.53 -2.23
CA ALA A 61 0.67 -0.90 -3.10
C ALA A 61 -0.73 -1.50 -2.96
N GLN A 62 -1.72 -0.69 -3.35
CA GLN A 62 -3.10 -1.10 -3.52
C GLN A 62 -3.48 -0.90 -4.98
N GLN A 63 -3.95 -1.96 -5.64
CA GLN A 63 -4.56 -1.84 -6.96
C GLN A 63 -6.02 -1.40 -6.82
N PHE A 64 -6.56 -0.78 -7.87
CA PHE A 64 -7.97 -0.47 -8.01
C PHE A 64 -8.40 -0.70 -9.46
N ALA A 65 -9.59 -1.25 -9.64
CA ALA A 65 -10.16 -1.49 -10.95
C ALA A 65 -11.24 -0.44 -11.24
N PHE A 66 -11.51 -0.22 -12.53
CA PHE A 66 -12.53 0.71 -12.98
C PHE A 66 -13.68 -0.03 -13.66
N THR A 67 -14.88 0.53 -13.57
CA THR A 67 -16.02 0.05 -14.37
C THR A 67 -15.77 0.36 -15.85
N GLY A 68 -16.28 -0.50 -16.75
CA GLY A 68 -16.14 -0.31 -18.20
C GLY A 68 -14.79 -0.78 -18.79
N THR A 69 -13.90 -1.33 -17.99
CA THR A 69 -12.63 -1.95 -18.44
C THR A 69 -12.23 -3.11 -17.52
N THR A 70 -11.30 -3.95 -17.96
CA THR A 70 -10.67 -5.02 -17.17
C THR A 70 -9.31 -4.63 -16.61
N ASP A 71 -8.72 -3.56 -17.14
CA ASP A 71 -7.41 -3.07 -16.68
C ASP A 71 -7.55 -2.28 -15.37
N ILE A 72 -6.42 -2.13 -14.69
CA ILE A 72 -6.35 -1.59 -13.32
C ILE A 72 -5.51 -0.33 -13.25
N GLY A 73 -5.53 0.32 -12.10
CA GLY A 73 -4.48 1.23 -11.66
C GLY A 73 -3.94 0.77 -10.30
N TYR A 74 -2.87 1.42 -9.85
CA TYR A 74 -2.39 1.25 -8.48
C TYR A 74 -1.98 2.58 -7.86
N THR A 75 -1.85 2.58 -6.54
CA THR A 75 -1.07 3.58 -5.82
C THR A 75 -0.37 2.94 -4.63
N GLY A 76 0.81 3.44 -4.26
CA GLY A 76 1.60 2.83 -3.19
C GLY A 76 2.85 3.61 -2.83
N LEU A 77 3.62 3.03 -1.91
CA LEU A 77 4.85 3.60 -1.36
C LEU A 77 6.04 2.66 -1.56
N GLN A 78 7.22 3.23 -1.80
CA GLN A 78 8.49 2.55 -1.92
C GLN A 78 9.53 3.22 -1.01
N PRO A 79 10.24 2.45 -0.17
CA PRO A 79 11.49 2.88 0.45
C PRO A 79 12.50 3.38 -0.58
N ARG A 80 13.29 4.38 -0.20
CA ARG A 80 14.44 4.87 -0.96
C ARG A 80 15.65 5.05 -0.03
N PRO A 81 16.88 5.07 -0.58
CA PRO A 81 18.05 5.53 0.15
C PRO A 81 17.83 6.90 0.77
N ASP A 82 18.35 7.07 1.98
CA ASP A 82 18.38 8.38 2.62
C ASP A 82 19.09 9.40 1.73
N SER A 83 18.57 10.63 1.74
CA SER A 83 19.16 11.77 1.04
C SER A 83 19.31 12.94 1.99
N ASN A 84 20.53 13.50 2.07
CA ASN A 84 20.85 14.61 2.96
C ASN A 84 20.48 14.34 4.44
N GLY A 85 20.68 13.10 4.90
CA GLY A 85 20.39 12.67 6.27
C GLY A 85 18.89 12.55 6.58
N LYS A 86 18.03 12.48 5.56
CA LYS A 86 16.58 12.32 5.70
C LYS A 86 16.10 11.10 4.94
N SER A 87 15.11 10.44 5.52
CA SER A 87 14.37 9.35 4.87
C SER A 87 13.62 9.86 3.66
N VAL A 88 13.80 9.16 2.54
CA VAL A 88 13.09 9.43 1.30
C VAL A 88 12.09 8.32 1.06
N LEU A 89 10.87 8.71 0.74
CA LEU A 89 9.86 7.79 0.24
C LEU A 89 9.52 8.18 -1.19
N HIS A 90 9.28 7.16 -2.01
CA HIS A 90 8.78 7.31 -3.37
C HIS A 90 7.33 6.83 -3.39
N ALA A 91 6.44 7.59 -4.01
CA ALA A 91 5.07 7.17 -4.25
C ALA A 91 4.78 7.10 -5.73
N ALA A 92 4.01 6.09 -6.10
CA ALA A 92 3.54 5.91 -7.46
C ALA A 92 2.01 5.94 -7.52
N PHE A 93 1.51 6.39 -8.67
CA PHE A 93 0.11 6.42 -9.02
C PHE A 93 0.01 6.18 -10.53
N SER A 94 -0.47 5.00 -10.91
CA SER A 94 -0.42 4.56 -12.30
C SER A 94 -1.75 4.01 -12.77
N SER A 95 -2.01 4.14 -14.07
CA SER A 95 -3.08 3.47 -14.78
C SER A 95 -2.48 2.61 -15.88
N PHE A 96 -2.96 1.37 -15.99
CA PHE A 96 -2.58 0.43 -17.05
C PHE A 96 -3.57 0.46 -18.22
N ILE A 97 -4.56 1.36 -18.17
CA ILE A 97 -5.62 1.44 -19.17
C ILE A 97 -5.06 2.11 -20.43
N ALA A 98 -5.10 1.39 -21.54
CA ALA A 98 -4.69 1.92 -22.84
C ALA A 98 -5.52 3.17 -23.23
N GLY A 99 -4.86 4.21 -23.73
CA GLY A 99 -5.50 5.49 -24.06
C GLY A 99 -5.63 6.46 -22.88
N THR A 100 -5.11 6.10 -21.70
CA THR A 100 -4.89 7.08 -20.61
C THR A 100 -3.89 8.14 -21.07
N THR A 101 -4.13 9.40 -20.70
CA THR A 101 -3.27 10.54 -21.06
C THR A 101 -2.99 11.41 -19.85
N SER A 102 -1.84 12.11 -19.85
CA SER A 102 -1.50 13.09 -18.83
C SER A 102 -0.73 14.26 -19.43
N THR A 103 -0.83 15.41 -18.77
CA THR A 103 0.01 16.60 -19.01
C THR A 103 0.75 17.02 -17.74
N ASP A 104 0.71 16.18 -16.71
CA ASP A 104 1.28 16.44 -15.41
C ASP A 104 2.79 16.15 -15.43
N SER A 105 3.60 17.03 -14.86
CA SER A 105 5.07 16.92 -14.93
C SER A 105 5.62 15.72 -14.16
N ASN A 106 4.84 15.16 -13.24
CA ASN A 106 5.23 13.97 -12.49
C ASN A 106 4.91 12.67 -13.24
N CYS A 107 4.25 12.76 -14.39
CA CYS A 107 3.75 11.61 -15.13
C CYS A 107 4.51 11.40 -16.45
N SER A 108 4.61 10.14 -16.84
CA SER A 108 5.14 9.70 -18.12
C SER A 108 4.22 8.69 -18.79
N ASP A 109 4.29 8.62 -20.12
CA ASP A 109 3.57 7.61 -20.88
C ASP A 109 4.07 6.19 -20.51
N GLY A 110 3.11 5.28 -20.41
CA GLY A 110 3.30 3.88 -20.09
C GLY A 110 3.20 3.55 -18.59
N ALA A 111 2.83 2.30 -18.31
CA ALA A 111 2.84 1.73 -16.97
C ALA A 111 3.60 0.41 -16.96
N ASP A 112 4.71 0.37 -16.21
CA ASP A 112 5.67 -0.73 -16.15
C ASP A 112 6.13 -1.22 -17.54
N GLY A 113 6.37 -0.27 -18.44
CA GLY A 113 6.74 -0.53 -19.85
C GLY A 113 5.58 -0.94 -20.75
N GLY A 114 4.38 -1.11 -20.21
CA GLY A 114 3.14 -1.38 -20.93
C GLY A 114 2.33 -0.11 -21.24
N ALA A 115 1.06 -0.31 -21.61
CA ALA A 115 0.14 0.78 -21.91
C ALA A 115 -0.25 1.58 -20.66
N GLY A 116 -0.72 2.81 -20.87
CA GLY A 116 -1.27 3.67 -19.82
C GLY A 116 -0.36 4.83 -19.44
N VAL A 117 -0.38 5.23 -18.16
CA VAL A 117 0.38 6.36 -17.61
C VAL A 117 0.87 6.00 -16.22
N SER A 118 2.10 6.37 -15.90
CA SER A 118 2.65 6.30 -14.55
C SER A 118 3.05 7.66 -14.05
N CYS A 119 2.66 7.96 -12.82
CA CYS A 119 3.05 9.17 -12.12
C CYS A 119 3.83 8.83 -10.86
N SER A 120 4.82 9.63 -10.52
CA SER A 120 5.55 9.43 -9.27
C SER A 120 6.13 10.70 -8.68
N VAL A 121 6.36 10.65 -7.37
CA VAL A 121 7.02 11.72 -6.63
C VAL A 121 7.88 11.13 -5.53
N GLU A 122 9.01 11.77 -5.26
CA GLU A 122 9.81 11.51 -4.07
C GLU A 122 9.71 12.68 -3.11
N TRP A 123 9.60 12.39 -1.82
CA TRP A 123 9.61 13.40 -0.78
C TRP A 123 10.28 12.86 0.49
N ASN A 124 10.59 13.77 1.41
CA ASN A 124 11.10 13.40 2.72
C ASN A 124 9.96 12.86 3.58
N GLY A 125 9.82 11.54 3.60
CA GLY A 125 8.83 10.81 4.39
C GLY A 125 9.33 10.42 5.78
N VAL A 126 8.44 9.88 6.59
CA VAL A 126 8.73 9.43 7.96
C VAL A 126 8.24 7.98 8.09
N TYR A 127 9.16 7.06 8.38
CA TYR A 127 8.82 5.67 8.67
C TYR A 127 7.99 5.57 9.96
N GLY A 128 7.13 4.56 10.06
CA GLY A 128 6.15 4.42 11.13
C GLY A 128 4.95 5.36 11.02
N ARG A 129 4.93 6.27 10.06
CA ARG A 129 3.81 7.19 9.84
C ARG A 129 2.84 6.63 8.81
N THR A 130 1.55 6.72 9.12
CA THR A 130 0.49 6.43 8.16
C THR A 130 0.31 7.60 7.22
N TYR A 131 0.36 7.30 5.94
CA TYR A 131 -0.01 8.20 4.86
C TYR A 131 -1.30 7.72 4.22
N ASN A 132 -2.23 8.63 3.99
CA ASN A 132 -3.42 8.38 3.19
C ASN A 132 -3.08 8.62 1.72
N LEU A 133 -3.16 7.58 0.90
CA LEU A 133 -3.03 7.69 -0.55
C LEU A 133 -4.44 7.86 -1.12
N GLU A 134 -4.78 9.10 -1.46
CA GLU A 134 -6.07 9.50 -2.00
C GLU A 134 -6.04 9.40 -3.53
N VAL A 135 -7.04 8.74 -4.09
CA VAL A 135 -7.30 8.66 -5.54
C VAL A 135 -8.65 9.30 -5.80
N VAL A 136 -8.68 10.45 -6.48
CA VAL A 136 -9.89 11.29 -6.60
C VAL A 136 -10.14 11.68 -8.04
N TYR A 137 -11.36 11.46 -8.52
CA TYR A 137 -11.85 11.99 -9.79
C TYR A 137 -12.34 13.44 -9.62
N GLN A 138 -11.72 14.36 -10.34
CA GLN A 138 -12.07 15.77 -10.38
C GLN A 138 -13.02 16.07 -11.53
N VAL A 139 -14.29 16.28 -11.23
CA VAL A 139 -15.36 16.47 -12.22
C VAL A 139 -15.10 17.64 -13.18
N TRP A 140 -14.51 18.74 -12.70
CA TRP A 140 -14.28 19.94 -13.52
C TRP A 140 -13.17 19.76 -14.57
N SER A 141 -12.15 18.96 -14.28
CA SER A 141 -11.02 18.71 -15.18
C SER A 141 -11.16 17.40 -15.95
N GLY A 142 -11.93 16.46 -15.41
CA GLY A 142 -12.02 15.08 -15.88
C GLY A 142 -10.77 14.25 -15.53
N HIS A 143 -9.95 14.69 -14.58
CA HIS A 143 -8.73 13.99 -14.18
C HIS A 143 -8.98 13.11 -12.96
N TRP A 144 -8.32 11.96 -12.93
CA TRP A 144 -8.02 11.25 -11.69
C TRP A 144 -6.71 11.80 -11.11
N VAL A 145 -6.68 12.04 -9.81
CA VAL A 145 -5.55 12.66 -9.10
C VAL A 145 -5.15 11.78 -7.94
N GLY A 146 -3.85 11.44 -7.90
CA GLY A 146 -3.21 10.74 -6.79
C GLY A 146 -2.55 11.73 -5.84
N THR A 147 -2.86 11.66 -4.55
CA THR A 147 -2.28 12.54 -3.52
C THR A 147 -1.91 11.74 -2.28
N ILE A 148 -0.78 12.07 -1.68
CA ILE A 148 -0.37 11.56 -0.37
C ILE A 148 -0.77 12.58 0.68
N VAL A 149 -1.35 12.13 1.78
CA VAL A 149 -1.68 12.97 2.93
C VAL A 149 -1.06 12.39 4.18
N ASP A 150 -0.18 13.14 4.81
CA ASP A 150 0.37 12.80 6.12
C ASP A 150 -0.75 12.90 7.17
N THR A 151 -1.05 11.81 7.87
CA THR A 151 -2.16 11.78 8.83
C THR A 151 -1.88 12.55 10.13
N VAL A 152 -0.62 12.92 10.39
CA VAL A 152 -0.18 13.66 11.58
C VAL A 152 -0.12 15.16 11.28
N THR A 153 0.46 15.54 10.13
CA THR A 153 0.68 16.96 9.78
C THR A 153 -0.36 17.53 8.83
N HIS A 154 -1.15 16.67 8.19
CA HIS A 154 -2.07 16.99 7.10
C HIS A 154 -1.38 17.60 5.87
N ALA A 155 -0.04 17.51 5.79
CA ALA A 155 0.69 17.90 4.61
C ALA A 155 0.27 17.02 3.42
N ARG A 156 0.10 17.67 2.26
CA ARG A 156 -0.36 17.02 1.03
C ARG A 156 0.76 17.05 0.00
N VAL A 157 1.04 15.90 -0.61
CA VAL A 157 2.03 15.76 -1.69
C VAL A 157 1.31 15.24 -2.93
N HIS A 158 1.32 16.02 -3.99
CA HIS A 158 0.76 15.65 -5.28
C HIS A 158 1.63 14.58 -5.95
N ILE A 159 1.07 13.41 -6.25
CA ILE A 159 1.78 12.33 -6.96
C ILE A 159 1.69 12.59 -8.47
N GLY A 160 0.48 12.86 -8.96
CA GLY A 160 0.24 13.11 -10.38
C GLY A 160 -1.25 13.10 -10.72
N SER A 161 -1.55 13.33 -11.99
CA SER A 161 -2.91 13.32 -12.51
C SER A 161 -2.97 12.79 -13.94
N TYR A 162 -4.06 12.10 -14.29
CA TYR A 162 -4.28 11.59 -15.65
C TYR A 162 -5.77 11.55 -16.01
N LYS A 163 -6.08 11.50 -17.31
CA LYS A 163 -7.43 11.26 -17.85
C LYS A 163 -7.52 9.84 -18.38
N LEU A 164 -8.57 9.13 -17.98
CA LEU A 164 -8.92 7.83 -18.56
C LEU A 164 -9.66 8.02 -19.88
N PRO A 165 -9.58 7.06 -20.82
CA PRO A 165 -10.32 7.13 -22.08
C PRO A 165 -11.84 7.07 -21.86
N SER A 166 -12.60 7.51 -22.87
CA SER A 166 -14.06 7.45 -22.85
C SER A 166 -14.58 6.02 -22.63
N GLY A 167 -15.64 5.87 -21.82
CA GLY A 167 -16.25 4.58 -21.53
C GLY A 167 -15.76 3.92 -20.24
N VAL A 168 -14.67 4.44 -19.65
CA VAL A 168 -14.22 4.05 -18.31
C VAL A 168 -14.97 4.87 -17.25
N GLY A 169 -15.54 4.18 -16.26
CA GLY A 169 -16.29 4.78 -15.17
C GLY A 169 -15.49 4.89 -13.87
N GLY A 170 -16.20 4.83 -12.74
CA GLY A 170 -15.61 4.93 -11.40
C GLY A 170 -14.91 3.65 -10.93
N ILE A 171 -14.29 3.73 -9.76
CA ILE A 171 -13.58 2.63 -9.10
C ILE A 171 -14.58 1.57 -8.61
N THR A 172 -14.26 0.30 -8.84
CA THR A 172 -15.10 -0.85 -8.45
C THR A 172 -14.95 -1.18 -6.96
N SER A 173 -15.74 -2.15 -6.50
CA SER A 173 -15.86 -2.49 -5.08
C SER A 173 -14.71 -3.30 -4.50
N SER A 174 -13.74 -3.75 -5.29
CA SER A 174 -12.67 -4.62 -4.77
C SER A 174 -11.48 -4.70 -5.70
N GLN A 175 -10.31 -4.85 -5.12
CA GLN A 175 -9.09 -5.27 -5.82
C GLN A 175 -8.07 -5.90 -4.87
N VAL A 176 -6.89 -6.18 -5.38
CA VAL A 176 -5.76 -6.74 -4.63
C VAL A 176 -4.71 -5.67 -4.37
N GLY A 177 -4.20 -5.60 -3.15
CA GLY A 177 -2.94 -4.96 -2.80
C GLY A 177 -1.79 -5.94 -2.77
N PHE A 178 -0.56 -5.45 -2.81
CA PHE A 178 0.61 -6.29 -2.86
C PHE A 178 1.82 -5.70 -2.14
N VAL A 179 2.70 -6.62 -1.73
CA VAL A 179 4.10 -6.34 -1.38
C VAL A 179 4.96 -7.00 -2.45
N GLU A 180 5.71 -6.19 -3.20
CA GLU A 180 6.58 -6.65 -4.27
C GLU A 180 8.04 -6.33 -3.96
N TRP A 181 8.95 -7.22 -4.32
CA TRP A 181 10.38 -6.92 -4.44
C TRP A 181 10.74 -6.78 -5.92
N TYR A 182 10.52 -5.59 -6.49
CA TYR A 182 10.59 -5.39 -7.95
C TYR A 182 11.97 -5.59 -8.62
N PRO A 183 13.15 -5.59 -7.95
CA PRO A 183 14.43 -5.82 -8.62
C PRO A 183 14.49 -7.12 -9.43
N TRP A 184 13.69 -8.12 -9.09
CA TRP A 184 13.58 -9.37 -9.86
C TRP A 184 13.10 -9.22 -11.31
N ASN A 185 12.44 -8.12 -11.66
CA ASN A 185 11.93 -7.89 -13.01
C ASN A 185 13.09 -7.67 -14.00
N GLY A 186 14.31 -7.45 -13.49
CA GLY A 186 15.56 -7.41 -14.25
C GLY A 186 16.31 -8.75 -14.34
N GLY A 187 15.78 -9.84 -13.76
CA GLY A 187 16.43 -11.15 -13.68
C GLY A 187 17.33 -11.29 -12.45
N GLU A 188 16.76 -11.72 -11.33
CA GLU A 188 17.51 -12.00 -10.09
C GLU A 188 18.04 -13.44 -10.02
N PRO A 189 19.07 -13.70 -9.19
CA PRO A 189 19.57 -15.06 -8.99
C PRO A 189 18.50 -15.98 -8.42
N ALA A 190 18.64 -17.29 -8.68
CA ALA A 190 17.66 -18.30 -8.26
C ALA A 190 17.43 -18.37 -6.74
N ASP A 191 18.34 -17.83 -5.92
CA ASP A 191 18.28 -17.83 -4.46
C ASP A 191 17.74 -16.52 -3.86
N HIS A 192 17.13 -15.65 -4.66
CA HIS A 192 16.71 -14.32 -4.23
C HIS A 192 15.70 -14.32 -3.07
N CYS A 193 14.77 -15.29 -3.04
CA CYS A 193 13.80 -15.41 -1.92
C CYS A 193 14.50 -15.57 -0.55
N ALA A 194 15.70 -16.15 -0.52
CA ALA A 194 16.49 -16.33 0.70
C ALA A 194 17.27 -15.06 1.12
N LYS A 195 17.17 -13.98 0.34
CA LYS A 195 17.90 -12.71 0.56
C LYS A 195 16.97 -11.51 0.71
N LEU A 196 15.66 -11.74 0.77
CA LEU A 196 14.67 -10.69 0.94
C LEU A 196 14.90 -9.92 2.24
N PRO A 197 15.14 -8.59 2.16
CA PRO A 197 15.29 -7.75 3.35
C PRO A 197 14.04 -7.78 4.21
N TYR A 198 14.19 -7.53 5.51
CA TYR A 198 13.02 -7.46 6.38
C TYR A 198 12.16 -6.24 6.04
N GLN A 199 10.85 -6.45 6.00
CA GLN A 199 9.88 -5.37 5.95
C GLN A 199 8.70 -5.64 6.89
N LYS A 200 8.10 -4.56 7.36
CA LYS A 200 6.86 -4.52 8.09
C LYS A 200 6.04 -3.32 7.62
N THR A 201 4.83 -3.60 7.17
CA THR A 201 3.92 -2.62 6.58
C THR A 201 2.53 -2.76 7.18
N PHE A 202 1.83 -1.64 7.31
CA PHE A 202 0.40 -1.60 7.61
C PHE A 202 -0.37 -1.21 6.36
N PHE A 203 -1.41 -1.98 6.05
CA PHE A 203 -2.44 -1.62 5.08
C PHE A 203 -3.74 -1.35 5.84
N GLY A 204 -4.26 -0.13 5.72
CA GLY A 204 -5.54 0.25 6.28
C GLY A 204 -6.71 -0.23 5.43
N ASN A 205 -7.86 -0.37 6.09
CA ASN A 205 -9.14 -0.50 5.41
C ASN A 205 -9.34 0.74 4.51
N PRO A 206 -9.68 0.57 3.22
CA PRO A 206 -9.92 1.71 2.36
C PRO A 206 -11.15 2.48 2.80
N THR A 207 -11.15 3.79 2.56
CA THR A 207 -12.28 4.66 2.89
C THR A 207 -12.76 5.43 1.66
N THR A 208 -14.02 5.84 1.70
CA THR A 208 -14.67 6.73 0.72
C THR A 208 -15.70 7.57 1.48
N THR A 209 -15.98 8.74 0.94
CA THR A 209 -17.09 9.64 1.26
C THR A 209 -18.43 9.16 0.73
N HIS A 210 -18.47 8.15 -0.15
CA HIS A 210 -19.72 7.57 -0.61
C HIS A 210 -20.51 6.99 0.57
N TRP A 211 -21.74 7.48 0.74
CA TRP A 211 -22.54 7.21 1.94
C TRP A 211 -22.80 5.71 2.13
N GLY A 212 -22.57 5.25 3.36
CA GLY A 212 -22.81 3.87 3.76
C GLY A 212 -21.76 2.87 3.27
N SER A 213 -20.76 3.30 2.48
CA SER A 213 -19.68 2.42 2.06
C SER A 213 -18.71 2.12 3.20
N LYS A 214 -18.32 0.85 3.32
CA LYS A 214 -17.36 0.38 4.31
C LYS A 214 -16.31 -0.46 3.62
N GLY A 215 -15.05 -0.04 3.70
CA GLY A 215 -13.92 -0.80 3.19
C GLY A 215 -13.37 -1.79 4.23
N THR A 216 -12.80 -2.87 3.73
CA THR A 216 -12.07 -3.87 4.49
C THR A 216 -10.89 -4.38 3.68
N VAL A 217 -9.73 -4.56 4.32
CA VAL A 217 -8.58 -5.28 3.75
C VAL A 217 -8.44 -6.64 4.41
N ASP A 218 -8.22 -7.69 3.63
CA ASP A 218 -8.13 -9.08 4.06
C ASP A 218 -6.73 -9.45 4.55
N LEU A 219 -6.65 -10.57 5.31
CA LEU A 219 -5.35 -11.08 5.70
C LEU A 219 -4.52 -11.41 4.45
N PRO A 220 -3.26 -10.97 4.40
CA PRO A 220 -2.39 -11.25 3.28
C PRO A 220 -2.08 -12.74 3.12
N TYR A 221 -1.70 -13.12 1.91
CA TYR A 221 -1.29 -14.46 1.51
C TYR A 221 -0.06 -14.40 0.60
N GLU A 222 0.76 -15.44 0.63
CA GLU A 222 1.89 -15.55 -0.29
C GLU A 222 1.43 -15.96 -1.70
N TYR A 223 2.05 -15.35 -2.71
CA TYR A 223 1.91 -15.77 -4.10
C TYR A 223 3.25 -15.58 -4.84
N GLY A 224 3.26 -15.84 -6.15
CA GLY A 224 4.48 -15.79 -6.94
C GLY A 224 5.43 -16.97 -6.68
N ASP A 225 6.68 -16.76 -7.03
CA ASP A 225 7.80 -17.71 -6.98
C ASP A 225 8.40 -17.90 -5.58
N CYS A 226 8.34 -16.88 -4.72
CA CYS A 226 8.77 -16.99 -3.33
C CYS A 226 7.73 -17.61 -2.37
N LYS A 227 6.63 -18.16 -2.90
CA LYS A 227 5.63 -18.87 -2.09
C LYS A 227 6.26 -20.06 -1.35
N GLY A 228 6.10 -20.09 -0.04
CA GLY A 228 6.67 -21.06 0.90
C GLY A 228 8.14 -20.80 1.26
N GLN A 229 8.73 -19.69 0.79
CA GLN A 229 10.14 -19.34 0.97
C GLN A 229 10.35 -18.04 1.75
N VAL A 230 9.27 -17.38 2.17
CA VAL A 230 9.30 -16.16 2.99
C VAL A 230 8.72 -16.42 4.37
N ASP A 231 9.24 -15.72 5.37
CA ASP A 231 8.71 -15.75 6.73
C ASP A 231 7.56 -14.73 6.84
N LEU A 232 6.44 -15.02 6.15
CA LEU A 232 5.25 -14.16 6.21
C LEU A 232 4.58 -14.30 7.58
N SER A 233 4.43 -13.17 8.27
CA SER A 233 3.51 -13.04 9.39
C SER A 233 2.55 -11.89 9.12
N ALA A 234 1.27 -12.14 9.35
CA ALA A 234 0.25 -11.11 9.23
C ALA A 234 -0.87 -11.32 10.24
N HIS A 235 -1.43 -10.23 10.71
CA HIS A 235 -2.55 -10.25 11.64
C HIS A 235 -3.44 -9.02 11.44
N LYS A 236 -4.70 -9.16 11.84
CA LYS A 236 -5.65 -8.05 11.87
C LYS A 236 -5.27 -7.12 13.02
N VAL A 237 -5.34 -5.83 12.74
CA VAL A 237 -5.22 -4.77 13.73
C VAL A 237 -6.40 -3.82 13.56
N ASP A 238 -6.57 -2.90 14.50
CA ASP A 238 -7.63 -1.90 14.39
C ASP A 238 -7.47 -1.10 13.08
N GLY A 239 -8.54 -1.10 12.29
CA GLY A 239 -8.57 -0.36 11.03
C GLY A 239 -7.79 -0.98 9.87
N GLY A 240 -7.25 -2.21 9.96
CA GLY A 240 -6.56 -2.82 8.83
C GLY A 240 -5.83 -4.14 9.12
N VAL A 241 -4.72 -4.34 8.41
CA VAL A 241 -3.81 -5.48 8.59
C VAL A 241 -2.37 -5.00 8.70
N GLN A 242 -1.62 -5.67 9.56
CA GLN A 242 -0.17 -5.56 9.61
C GLN A 242 0.44 -6.78 8.95
N VAL A 243 1.47 -6.55 8.15
CA VAL A 243 2.15 -7.53 7.32
C VAL A 243 3.63 -7.40 7.55
N ASN A 244 4.34 -8.48 7.83
CA ASN A 244 5.78 -8.51 7.76
C ASN A 244 6.24 -9.73 6.97
N CYS A 245 7.29 -9.54 6.18
CA CYS A 245 7.96 -10.64 5.50
C CYS A 245 9.46 -10.36 5.46
N ALA A 246 10.22 -11.45 5.39
CA ALA A 246 11.64 -11.49 5.15
C ALA A 246 11.98 -12.85 4.55
N ALA A 247 13.22 -13.05 4.15
CA ALA A 247 13.73 -14.39 3.88
C ALA A 247 13.49 -15.33 5.07
N VAL A 248 13.08 -16.58 4.81
CA VAL A 248 12.99 -17.61 5.87
C VAL A 248 14.34 -17.76 6.54
N ARG A 249 14.35 -17.70 7.87
CA ARG A 249 15.56 -18.02 8.64
C ARG A 249 15.92 -19.48 8.42
N VAL A 250 17.09 -19.73 7.84
CA VAL A 250 17.71 -21.05 7.94
C VAL A 250 18.03 -21.27 9.42
N PRO A 251 17.55 -22.35 10.07
CA PRO A 251 17.88 -22.64 11.46
C PRO A 251 19.40 -22.62 11.65
N GLY A 252 19.90 -21.70 12.49
CA GLY A 252 21.33 -21.52 12.77
C GLY A 252 22.00 -20.26 12.20
N SER A 253 21.28 -19.39 11.48
CA SER A 253 21.81 -18.09 11.02
C SER A 253 21.33 -16.94 11.94
N ASP A 254 22.28 -16.32 12.67
CA ASP A 254 22.04 -15.13 13.50
C ASP A 254 22.16 -13.88 12.61
N TRP A 255 21.09 -13.08 12.53
CA TRP A 255 21.03 -11.83 11.75
C TRP A 255 21.63 -10.63 12.49
N ARG A 256 22.35 -10.83 13.60
CA ARG A 256 23.26 -9.79 14.08
C ARG A 256 24.44 -9.69 13.12
N GLY A 257 24.21 -9.00 12.01
CA GLY A 257 25.24 -8.58 11.09
C GLY A 257 26.36 -7.90 11.87
N GLU A 258 27.53 -8.51 11.82
CA GLU A 258 28.79 -7.85 12.07
C GLU A 258 28.83 -6.60 11.17
N ASN A 259 29.12 -5.44 11.79
CA ASN A 259 29.36 -4.11 11.19
C ASN A 259 28.24 -3.05 11.22
N GLY A 260 27.45 -2.97 12.31
CA GLY A 260 26.71 -1.74 12.69
C GLY A 260 27.01 -1.34 14.15
N PRO A 261 27.16 -0.05 14.49
CA PRO A 261 27.46 0.36 15.86
C PRO A 261 26.27 -0.01 16.77
N GLY A 262 26.55 -0.89 17.74
CA GLY A 262 25.54 -1.51 18.58
C GLY A 262 24.71 -0.51 19.38
N PHE A 263 23.40 -0.52 19.13
CA PHE A 263 22.41 -0.02 20.09
C PHE A 263 22.22 -1.08 21.18
N ASN A 264 22.96 -0.93 22.28
CA ASN A 264 22.69 -1.66 23.53
C ASN A 264 21.44 -1.07 24.19
N ALA A 265 20.29 -1.70 23.98
CA ALA A 265 19.12 -1.52 24.84
C ALA A 265 19.15 -2.55 25.97
N GLU A 266 20.06 -2.38 26.92
CA GLU A 266 19.89 -2.96 28.26
C GLU A 266 19.13 -1.95 29.12
N LEU A 267 17.85 -2.22 29.36
CA LEU A 267 17.12 -1.61 30.47
C LEU A 267 17.64 -2.23 31.77
N PRO A 268 18.25 -1.46 32.70
CA PRO A 268 18.62 -2.03 33.99
C PRO A 268 17.37 -2.26 34.83
N ARG A 269 17.06 -3.54 35.06
CA ARG A 269 16.28 -3.98 36.22
C ARG A 269 17.10 -3.65 37.46
N ASN A 270 16.72 -2.61 38.19
CA ASN A 270 16.78 -2.49 39.66
C ASN A 270 16.66 -1.01 40.06
N LEU A 271 15.45 -0.58 40.39
CA LEU A 271 15.23 0.46 41.40
C LEU A 271 13.83 0.30 41.98
N VAL A 272 13.74 -0.63 42.94
CA VAL A 272 12.76 -0.55 44.01
C VAL A 272 13.33 0.46 45.01
N LEU A 273 12.74 1.65 45.07
CA LEU A 273 12.81 2.47 46.28
C LEU A 273 11.59 3.41 46.36
N SER A 274 11.03 3.39 47.56
CA SER A 274 9.79 3.97 48.02
C SER A 274 9.67 5.48 47.82
N ALA A 275 8.46 5.94 47.51
CA ALA A 275 8.00 7.25 47.93
C ALA A 275 6.63 7.09 48.60
N GLN A 276 6.64 6.97 49.93
CA GLN A 276 5.47 7.23 50.77
C GLN A 276 5.22 8.74 50.86
N SER A 277 3.94 9.05 50.95
CA SER A 277 3.29 10.30 51.35
C SER A 277 4.13 11.28 52.18
N GLN A 278 3.99 12.57 51.87
CA GLN A 278 3.72 13.60 52.89
C GLN A 278 3.03 14.83 52.30
N LEU A 279 2.17 15.39 53.15
CA LEU A 279 1.12 16.39 52.99
C LEU A 279 1.61 17.80 53.36
N LEU A 280 0.89 18.83 52.86
CA LEU A 280 0.70 20.21 53.41
C LEU A 280 1.96 21.12 53.38
N THR A 281 1.97 22.43 53.09
CA THR A 281 1.00 23.56 53.07
C THR A 281 1.68 24.79 52.40
N PRO A 282 0.98 25.92 52.14
CA PRO A 282 1.32 26.94 51.13
C PRO A 282 2.04 28.18 51.69
N LEU A 283 2.57 29.04 50.80
CA LEU A 283 2.80 30.46 51.10
C LEU A 283 2.71 31.38 49.88
N VAL A 284 2.14 32.54 50.16
CA VAL A 284 1.72 33.68 49.32
C VAL A 284 2.86 34.70 49.16
N ALA A 285 2.68 35.63 48.21
CA ALA A 285 3.34 36.93 47.95
C ALA A 285 4.46 36.86 46.89
N VAL A 286 4.50 37.70 45.84
CA VAL A 286 3.94 39.06 45.59
C VAL A 286 3.30 39.11 44.20
#